data_AF-A0A0A3JZE5-F1
#
_entry.id   AF-A0A0A3JZE5-F1
#
_cell.length_a   1.000
_cell.length_b   1.000
_cell.length_c   1.000
_cell.angle_alpha   90.00
_cell.angle_beta   90.00
_cell.angle_gamma   90.00
#
_symmetry.space_group_name_H-M   'P 1'
#
loop_
_entity.id
_entity.type
_entity.pdbx_description
1 polymer ?
#
loop_
_entity_poly.entity_id
_entity_poly.type
_entity_poly.pdbx_seq_one_letter_code
_entity_poly.pdbx_strand_id
1 'polypeptide(L)' 'MKLYTKTICPKCMYVKSEFQRAGIHVEIINIDHDEKAKQKIVQAGFLTVPVLDYNGQLIGDVKEIVSTIELVPQ' A
#
# COMPACT_ATOMS: atom_id res chain seq x y z
N MET A 1 -1.38 4.07 -8.56
CA MET A 1 -1.34 3.15 -7.40
C MET A 1 -1.02 3.95 -6.15
N LYS A 2 -1.71 3.67 -5.04
CA LYS A 2 -1.41 4.32 -3.75
C LYS A 2 -1.12 3.26 -2.69
N LEU A 3 -0.09 3.44 -1.88
CA LEU A 3 0.24 2.57 -0.77
C LEU A 3 0.02 3.32 0.54
N TYR A 4 -0.98 2.91 1.31
CA TYR A 4 -1.24 3.40 2.66
C TYR A 4 -0.28 2.74 3.64
N THR A 5 0.43 3.55 4.41
CA THR A 5 1.51 3.13 5.30
C THR A 5 1.49 3.92 6.60
N LYS A 6 2.34 3.52 7.55
CA LYS A 6 2.63 4.25 8.78
C LYS A 6 4.12 4.58 8.87
N THR A 7 4.44 5.52 9.75
CA THR A 7 5.81 5.99 10.02
C THR A 7 6.71 4.85 10.47
N ILE A 8 6.21 4.00 11.38
CA ILE A 8 6.92 2.83 11.90
C ILE A 8 6.13 1.58 11.53
N CYS A 9 6.54 0.92 10.44
CA CYS A 9 5.86 -0.26 9.93
C CYS A 9 6.81 -1.14 9.09
N PRO A 10 7.40 -2.21 9.67
CA PRO A 10 8.33 -3.09 8.96
C PRO A 10 7.74 -3.71 7.68
N LYS A 11 6.47 -4.13 7.72
CA LYS A 11 5.76 -4.67 6.55
C LYS A 11 5.63 -3.64 5.42
N CYS A 12 5.36 -2.38 5.77
CA CYS A 12 5.26 -1.29 4.80
C CYS A 12 6.62 -1.01 4.16
N MET A 13 7.72 -1.08 4.93
CA MET A 13 9.08 -0.92 4.39
C MET A 13 9.42 -2.01 3.38
N TYR A 14 9.09 -3.26 3.69
CA TYR A 14 9.26 -4.38 2.77
C TYR A 14 8.54 -4.13 1.43
N VAL A 15 7.24 -3.85 1.47
CA VAL A 15 6.43 -3.58 0.26
C VAL A 15 6.98 -2.39 -0.54
N LYS A 16 7.36 -1.28 0.13
CA LYS A 16 7.99 -0.13 -0.55
C LYS A 16 9.26 -0.54 -1.30
N SER A 17 10.08 -1.41 -0.69
CA SER A 17 11.30 -1.88 -1.31
C SER A 17 11.03 -2.73 -2.57
N GLU A 18 9.97 -3.53 -2.57
CA GLU A 18 9.59 -4.34 -3.75
C GLU A 18 9.14 -3.44 -4.91
N PHE A 19 8.30 -2.43 -4.65
CA PHE A 19 7.93 -1.44 -5.68
C PHE A 19 9.17 -0.69 -6.22
N GLN A 20 10.09 -0.30 -5.34
CA GLN A 20 11.32 0.39 -5.74
C GLN A 20 12.21 -0.51 -6.60
N ARG A 21 12.39 -1.79 -6.22
CA ARG A 21 13.18 -2.78 -7.00
C ARG A 21 12.60 -3.02 -8.38
N ALA A 22 11.28 -3.02 -8.49
CA ALA A 22 10.57 -3.17 -9.76
C ALA A 22 10.58 -1.90 -10.63
N GLY A 23 11.08 -0.77 -10.13
CA GLY A 23 11.04 0.51 -10.84
C GLY A 23 9.63 1.10 -10.96
N ILE A 24 8.67 0.61 -10.17
CA ILE A 24 7.27 1.00 -10.25
C ILE A 24 7.00 2.17 -9.31
N HIS A 25 6.46 3.25 -9.87
CA HIS A 25 6.05 4.39 -9.07
C HIS A 25 4.74 4.11 -8.31
N VAL A 26 4.78 4.26 -6.98
CA VAL A 26 3.62 4.16 -6.10
C VAL A 26 3.56 5.38 -5.19
N GLU A 27 2.38 5.98 -5.10
CA GLU A 27 2.14 7.13 -4.22
C GLU A 27 2.09 6.64 -2.76
N ILE A 28 2.94 7.18 -1.89
CA ILE A 28 2.99 6.79 -0.48
C ILE A 28 2.09 7.71 0.34
N ILE A 29 1.07 7.13 0.98
CA ILE A 29 0.16 7.85 1.88
C ILE A 29 0.45 7.41 3.32
N ASN A 30 0.92 8.33 4.17
CA ASN A 30 1.15 8.04 5.58
C ASN A 30 -0.11 8.36 6.40
N ILE A 31 -0.77 7.33 6.91
CA ILE A 31 -2.03 7.47 7.65
C ILE A 31 -1.85 8.00 9.09
N ASP A 32 -0.60 8.09 9.59
CA ASP A 32 -0.33 8.77 10.87
C ASP A 32 -0.51 10.29 10.76
N HIS A 33 -0.44 10.84 9.55
CA HIS A 33 -0.55 12.26 9.27
C HIS A 33 -1.74 12.62 8.38
N ASP A 34 -2.52 11.62 7.95
CA ASP A 34 -3.69 11.79 7.09
C ASP A 34 -4.87 10.99 7.66
N GLU A 35 -5.67 11.67 8.49
CA GLU A 35 -6.85 11.07 9.11
C GLU A 35 -7.91 10.68 8.06
N LYS A 36 -7.99 11.38 6.93
CA LYS A 36 -8.94 11.02 5.85
C LYS A 36 -8.53 9.71 5.19
N ALA A 37 -7.24 9.54 4.89
CA ALA A 37 -6.72 8.29 4.35
C ALA A 37 -6.88 7.12 5.33
N LYS A 38 -6.65 7.36 6.62
CA LYS A 38 -6.93 6.39 7.68
C LYS A 38 -8.39 5.97 7.71
N GLN A 39 -9.32 6.94 7.69
CA GLN A 39 -10.75 6.65 7.68
C GLN A 39 -11.17 5.88 6.42
N LYS A 40 -10.62 6.21 5.25
CA LYS A 40 -10.89 5.50 3.99
C LYS A 40 -10.59 4.01 4.10
N ILE A 41 -9.41 3.63 4.59
CA ILE A 41 -9.04 2.21 4.69
C ILE A 41 -9.84 1.47 5.78
N VAL A 42 -10.14 2.14 6.89
CA VAL A 42 -10.96 1.57 7.98
C VAL A 42 -12.39 1.33 7.53
N GLN A 43 -13.01 2.28 6.81
CA GLN A 43 -14.35 2.12 6.23
C GLN A 43 -14.41 1.00 5.19
N ALA A 44 -13.30 0.74 4.51
CA ALA A 44 -13.15 -0.39 3.60
C ALA A 44 -12.85 -1.74 4.31
N GLY A 45 -12.83 -1.76 5.64
CA GLY A 45 -12.62 -2.97 6.45
C GLY A 45 -11.18 -3.28 6.81
N PHE A 46 -10.21 -2.42 6.46
CA PHE A 46 -8.81 -2.63 6.77
C PHE A 46 -8.43 -1.96 8.09
N LEU A 47 -8.01 -2.77 9.06
CA LEU A 47 -7.58 -2.31 10.38
C LEU A 47 -6.05 -2.13 10.49
N THR A 48 -5.30 -2.60 9.51
CA THR A 48 -3.83 -2.59 9.51
C THR A 48 -3.27 -2.14 8.18
N VAL A 49 -1.99 -1.77 8.17
CA VAL A 49 -1.22 -1.41 6.97
C VAL A 49 -0.06 -2.41 6.80
N PRO A 50 0.50 -2.58 5.59
CA PRO A 50 0.22 -1.84 4.35
C PRO A 50 -1.14 -2.17 3.71
N VAL A 51 -1.71 -1.19 3.01
CA VAL A 51 -2.86 -1.38 2.11
C VAL A 51 -2.54 -0.74 0.78
N LEU A 52 -2.70 -1.46 -0.33
CA LEU A 52 -2.52 -0.96 -1.69
C LEU A 52 -3.88 -0.59 -2.29
N ASP A 53 -3.98 0.57 -2.90
CA ASP A 53 -5.03 0.99 -3.83
C ASP A 53 -4.52 0.77 -5.26
N TYR A 54 -5.01 -0.31 -5.88
CA TYR A 54 -4.73 -0.66 -7.26
C TYR A 54 -6.01 -0.52 -8.07
N ASN A 55 -6.10 0.55 -8.87
CA ASN A 55 -7.27 0.86 -9.71
C ASN A 55 -8.62 0.86 -8.95
N GLY A 56 -8.63 1.36 -7.71
CA GLY A 56 -9.82 1.40 -6.87
C GLY A 56 -10.09 0.12 -6.06
N GLN A 57 -9.34 -0.95 -6.30
CA GLN A 57 -9.34 -2.14 -5.46
C GLN A 57 -8.35 -1.97 -4.31
N LEU A 58 -8.82 -2.22 -3.09
CA LEU A 58 -7.99 -2.19 -1.90
C LEU A 58 -7.50 -3.61 -1.56
N ILE A 59 -6.19 -3.75 -1.38
CA ILE A 59 -5.51 -5.01 -1.10
C ILE A 59 -4.71 -4.84 0.20
N GLY A 60 -4.97 -5.66 1.20
CA GLY A 60 -4.32 -5.60 2.51
C GLY A 60 -3.36 -6.75 2.80
N ASP A 61 -3.40 -7.83 2.01
CA ASP A 61 -2.47 -8.94 2.16
C ASP A 61 -1.13 -8.60 1.49
N VAL A 62 -0.04 -8.76 2.22
CA VAL A 62 1.30 -8.38 1.74
C VAL A 62 1.73 -9.23 0.54
N LYS A 63 1.38 -10.52 0.49
CA LYS A 63 1.76 -11.37 -0.63
C LYS A 63 1.00 -10.95 -1.88
N GLU A 64 -0.31 -10.70 -1.75
CA GLU A 64 -1.14 -10.23 -2.87
C GLU A 64 -0.69 -8.87 -3.41
N ILE A 65 -0.29 -7.95 -2.51
CA ILE A 65 0.31 -6.66 -2.91
C ILE A 65 1.57 -6.88 -3.76
N VAL A 66 2.46 -7.78 -3.33
CA VAL A 66 3.70 -8.07 -4.07
C VAL A 66 3.40 -8.77 -5.39
N SER A 67 2.45 -9.71 -5.44
CA SER A 67 2.02 -10.33 -6.71
C SER A 67 1.44 -9.32 -7.70
N THR A 68 0.86 -8.22 -7.23
CA THR A 68 0.36 -7.15 -8.12
C THR A 68 1.49 -6.48 -8.92
N ILE A 69 2.71 -6.44 -8.38
CA ILE A 69 3.90 -5.86 -9.04
C ILE A 69 4.23 -6.64 -10.32
N GLU A 70 4.08 -7.95 -10.31
CA GLU A 70 4.35 -8.84 -11.46
C GLU A 70 3.35 -8.61 -12.62
N LEU A 71 2.19 -8.03 -12.33
CA LEU A 71 1.13 -7.77 -13.29
C LEU A 71 1.25 -6.40 -13.97
N VAL A 72 2.17 -5.54 -13.51
CA VAL A 72 2.40 -4.22 -14.09
C VAL A 72 3.41 -4.35 -15.24
N PRO A 73 3.02 -4.08 -16.49
CA PRO A 73 3.97 -4.07 -17.60
C PRO A 73 4.99 -2.95 -17.41
N GLN A 74 6.27 -3.27 -17.64
CA GLN A 74 7.42 -2.36 -17.53
C GLN A 74 7.55 -1.43 -18.74
#